data_AF-A0A9P6UQG5-F1
#
_entry.id   AF-A0A9P6UQG5-F1
#
_cell.length_a   1.000
_cell.length_b   1.000
_cell.length_c   1.000
_cell.angle_alpha   90.00
_cell.angle_beta   90.00
_cell.angle_gamma   90.00
#
_symmetry.space_group_name_H-M   'P 1'
#
loop_
_entity.id
_entity.type
_entity.pdbx_description
1 polymer ?
#
loop_
_entity_poly.entity_id
_entity_poly.type
_entity_poly.pdbx_seq_one_letter_code
_entity_poly.pdbx_strand_id
1 'polypeptide(L)' 'SGDPAKRARAIVQAVTHYKDPKVLAEVSEDLGEAMVGINISEIPQDQLYASRGW' A
#
# COMPACT_ATOMS: atom_id res chain seq x y z
N SER A 1 3.57 0.81 -11.06
CA SER A 1 4.71 0.81 -10.09
C SER A 1 6.01 1.06 -10.83
N GLY A 2 6.33 2.33 -11.10
CA GLY A 2 7.41 2.72 -12.03
C GLY A 2 8.79 2.93 -11.39
N ASP A 3 8.86 3.17 -10.08
CA ASP A 3 10.11 3.37 -9.35
C ASP A 3 10.07 2.66 -7.98
N PRO A 4 10.58 1.40 -7.91
CA PRO A 4 10.62 0.65 -6.66
C PRO A 4 11.50 1.28 -5.59
N ALA A 5 12.59 1.95 -5.96
CA ALA A 5 13.55 2.53 -5.01
C ALA A 5 12.94 3.76 -4.31
N LYS A 6 12.29 4.65 -5.07
CA LYS A 6 11.57 5.79 -4.51
C LYS A 6 10.43 5.33 -3.60
N ARG A 7 9.65 4.35 -4.03
CA ARG A 7 8.55 3.79 -3.23
C ARG A 7 9.03 3.16 -1.93
N ALA A 8 10.13 2.41 -1.95
CA ALA A 8 10.72 1.81 -0.75
C ALA A 8 11.14 2.89 0.28
N ARG A 9 11.80 3.96 -0.18
CA ARG A 9 12.19 5.08 0.69
C ARG A 9 10.98 5.77 1.32
N ALA A 10 9.94 6.02 0.54
CA ALA A 10 8.69 6.62 1.03
C ALA A 10 8.02 5.76 2.11
N ILE A 11 7.97 4.44 1.93
CA ILE A 11 7.42 3.51 2.93
C ILE A 11 8.21 3.59 4.24
N VAL A 12 9.54 3.56 4.19
CA VAL A 12 10.38 3.64 5.40
C VAL A 12 10.16 4.96 6.14
N GLN A 13 10.10 6.08 5.41
CA GLN A 13 9.84 7.39 6.03
C GLN A 13 8.43 7.50 6.60
N ALA A 14 7.41 7.00 5.89
CA ALA A 14 6.04 6.98 6.37
C ALA A 14 5.88 6.17 7.66
N VAL A 15 6.52 5.00 7.77
CA VAL A 15 6.50 4.17 8.99
C VAL A 15 7.24 4.87 10.14
N THR A 16 8.38 5.50 9.84
CA THR A 16 9.18 6.24 10.83
C THR A 16 8.41 7.44 11.40
N HIS A 17 7.67 8.15 10.54
CA HIS A 17 6.99 9.40 10.88
C HIS A 17 5.45 9.28 10.84
N TYR A 18 4.91 8.11 11.21
CA TYR A 18 3.47 7.80 11.05
C TYR A 18 2.50 8.75 11.77
N LYS A 19 2.97 9.59 12.70
CA LYS A 19 2.18 10.60 13.41
C LYS A 19 2.32 12.02 12.86
N ASP A 20 3.21 12.25 11.89
CA ASP A 20 3.43 13.56 11.30
C ASP A 20 2.68 13.67 9.96
N PRO A 21 1.51 14.33 9.93
CA PRO A 21 0.71 14.44 8.71
C PRO A 21 1.42 15.21 7.60
N LYS A 22 2.37 16.10 7.93
CA LYS A 22 3.12 16.86 6.94
C LYS A 22 4.10 15.96 6.19
N VAL A 23 4.88 15.17 6.94
CA VAL A 23 5.81 14.19 6.34
C VAL A 23 5.05 13.17 5.51
N LEU A 24 3.91 12.69 6.01
CA LEU A 24 3.07 11.73 5.27
C LEU A 24 2.57 12.29 3.93
N ALA A 25 2.18 13.56 3.88
CA ALA A 25 1.79 14.21 2.63
C ALA A 25 2.98 14.28 1.66
N GLU A 26 4.13 14.79 2.11
CA GLU A 26 5.34 14.95 1.28
C GLU A 26 5.82 13.60 0.70
N VAL A 27 5.87 12.53 1.50
CA VAL A 27 6.36 11.22 1.02
C VAL A 27 5.35 10.49 0.12
N SER A 28 4.09 10.92 0.10
CA SER A 28 3.05 10.32 -0.75
C SER A 28 3.03 10.89 -2.18
N GLU A 29 3.75 11.99 -2.41
CA GLU A 29 3.81 12.67 -3.70
C GLU A 29 4.70 11.93 -4.72
N ASP A 30 4.28 11.97 -5.99
CA ASP A 30 5.06 11.48 -7.14
C ASP A 30 5.59 10.03 -7.00
N LEU A 31 4.89 9.15 -6.28
CA LEU A 31 5.26 7.73 -6.14
C LEU A 31 5.01 6.89 -7.41
N GLY A 32 4.50 7.54 -8.45
CA GLY A 32 4.07 6.94 -9.71
C GLY A 32 2.84 6.04 -9.56
N GLU A 33 2.46 5.38 -10.65
CA GLU A 33 1.27 4.54 -10.71
C GLU A 33 1.22 3.50 -9.58
N ALA A 34 0.10 3.47 -8.88
CA ALA A 34 -0.19 2.48 -7.85
C ALA A 34 -0.08 1.05 -8.43
N MET A 35 0.18 0.07 -7.56
CA MET A 35 0.05 -1.33 -7.95
C MET A 35 -1.45 -1.64 -8.09
N VAL A 36 -1.81 -2.45 -9.08
CA VAL A 36 -3.19 -2.91 -9.27
C VAL A 36 -3.52 -3.88 -8.13
N GLY A 37 -4.53 -3.55 -7.34
CA GLY A 37 -5.09 -4.45 -6.34
C GLY A 37 -6.13 -5.38 -6.98
N ILE A 38 -6.35 -6.55 -6.35
CA ILE A 38 -7.43 -7.47 -6.71
C ILE A 38 -8.60 -7.21 -5.76
N ASN A 39 -9.81 -7.03 -6.28
CA ASN A 39 -10.98 -6.84 -5.43
C ASN A 39 -11.32 -8.14 -4.70
N ILE A 40 -11.81 -8.03 -3.45
CA ILE A 40 -12.17 -9.20 -2.63
C ILE A 40 -13.18 -10.13 -3.31
N SER A 41 -14.09 -9.59 -4.11
CA SER A 41 -15.09 -10.35 -4.87
C SER A 41 -14.52 -11.16 -6.03
N GLU A 42 -13.30 -10.83 -6.48
CA GLU A 42 -12.60 -11.48 -7.59
C GLU A 42 -11.62 -12.57 -7.09
N ILE A 43 -11.34 -12.60 -5.78
CA ILE A 43 -10.42 -13.58 -5.20
C ILE A 43 -11.14 -14.93 -5.05
N PRO A 44 -10.58 -16.04 -5.59
CA PRO A 44 -11.13 -17.39 -5.41
C PRO A 44 -11.25 -17.77 -3.93
N GLN A 45 -12.30 -18.53 -3.57
CA GLN A 45 -12.59 -18.89 -2.18
C GLN A 45 -11.44 -19.61 -1.46
N ASP A 46 -10.70 -20.44 -2.18
CA ASP A 46 -9.53 -21.19 -1.69
C ASP A 46 -8.30 -20.32 -1.44
N GLN A 47 -8.26 -19.10 -1.98
CA GLN A 47 -7.19 -18.13 -1.79
C GLN A 47 -7.52 -17.08 -0.73
N LEU A 48 -8.75 -17.08 -0.20
CA LEU A 48 -9.13 -16.22 0.90
C LEU A 48 -8.50 -16.73 2.21
N TYR A 49 -7.82 -15.84 2.94
CA TYR A 49 -7.26 -16.16 4.26
C TYR A 49 -8.35 -16.52 5.30
N ALA A 50 -9.58 -16.07 5.09
CA ALA A 50 -10.73 -16.42 5.92
C ALA A 50 -12.01 -16.44 5.07
N SER A 51 -12.82 -17.48 5.24
CA SER A 51 -14.21 -17.49 4.78
C SER A 51 -15.08 -16.69 5.76
N ARG A 52 -16.07 -15.95 5.25
CA ARG A 52 -17.01 -15.22 6.10
C ARG A 52 -17.92 -16.23 6.83
N GLY A 53 -17.69 -16.43 8.13
CA GLY A 53 -18.51 -17.30 8.99
C GLY A 53 -17.70 -17.78 10.20
N TRP A 54 -18.20 -17.47 11.40
CA TRP A 54 -17.86 -18.20 12.62
C TRP A 54 -18.67 -19.49 12.62
#